data_AF-A0A832AU89-F1
#
_entry.id   AF-A0A832AU89-F1
#
_cell.length_a   1.000
_cell.length_b   1.000
_cell.length_c   1.000
_cell.angle_alpha   90.00
_cell.angle_beta   90.00
_cell.angle_gamma   90.00
#
_symmetry.space_group_name_H-M   'P 1'
#
loop_
_entity.id
_entity.type
_entity.pdbx_description
1 polymer ?
#
loop_
_entity_poly.entity_id
_entity_poly.type
_entity_poly.pdbx_seq_one_letter_code
_entity_poly.pdbx_strand_id
1 'polypeptide(L)'
;MPPAAQNLLPPTPKQVDYARHLAARLKARIPQEAANDRRALSEWIDRHKAQVARRTPGIGATSKQVAYAERIARAKRRAVPEECFRDAGLMARWISANR
;
A
#
# COMPACT_ATOMS: atom_id res chain seq x y z
N MET A 1 -21.97 7.03 26.91
CA MET A 1 -21.48 5.91 26.10
C MET A 1 -20.12 6.28 25.54
N PRO A 2 -18.99 5.74 26.04
CA PRO A 2 -17.71 5.92 25.36
C PRO A 2 -17.66 4.98 24.13
N PRO A 3 -17.25 5.44 22.93
CA PRO A 3 -17.07 4.54 21.80
C PRO A 3 -15.87 3.63 22.08
N ALA A 4 -16.04 2.35 21.74
CA ALA A 4 -15.12 1.25 21.99
C ALA A 4 -13.67 1.63 21.63
N ALA A 5 -12.76 1.42 22.60
CA ALA A 5 -11.32 1.43 22.39
C ALA A 5 -10.95 0.27 21.45
N GLN A 6 -11.08 0.48 20.14
CA GLN A 6 -10.64 -0.47 19.13
C GLN A 6 -9.13 -0.39 19.04
N ASN A 7 -8.44 -1.14 19.89
CA ASN A 7 -7.05 -1.57 19.76
C ASN A 7 -6.12 -0.55 19.07
N LEU A 8 -5.97 0.63 19.69
CA LEU A 8 -5.20 1.79 19.23
C LEU A 8 -3.68 1.52 19.30
N LEU A 9 -3.19 0.53 18.56
CA LEU A 9 -1.76 0.48 18.32
C LEU A 9 -1.43 1.70 17.45
N PRO A 10 -0.56 2.62 17.93
CA PRO A 10 -0.20 3.78 17.16
C PRO A 10 0.43 3.33 15.83
N PRO A 11 0.13 4.01 14.71
CA PRO A 11 0.79 3.71 13.46
C PRO A 11 2.30 3.94 13.58
N THR A 12 3.08 3.07 12.94
CA THR A 12 4.54 3.23 12.96
C THR A 12 4.95 4.53 12.26
N PRO A 13 6.05 5.19 12.67
CA PRO A 13 6.53 6.42 12.01
C PRO A 13 6.64 6.27 10.48
N LYS A 14 7.15 5.12 10.02
CA LYS A 14 7.25 4.78 8.59
C LYS A 14 5.90 4.76 7.86
N GLN A 15 4.82 4.33 8.51
CA GLN A 15 3.49 4.35 7.92
C GLN A 15 2.96 5.78 7.85
N VAL A 16 3.17 6.60 8.88
CA VAL A 16 2.74 8.00 8.90
C VAL A 16 3.44 8.81 7.81
N ASP A 17 4.76 8.67 7.68
CA ASP A 17 5.53 9.36 6.63
C ASP A 17 5.08 8.93 5.24
N TYR A 18 4.90 7.62 5.03
CA TYR A 18 4.42 7.12 3.74
C TYR A 18 3.00 7.59 3.41
N ALA A 19 2.10 7.61 4.41
CA ALA A 19 0.75 8.15 4.24
C ALA A 19 0.78 9.65 3.91
N ARG A 20 1.66 10.43 4.55
CA ARG A 20 1.86 11.86 4.24
C ARG A 20 2.37 12.07 2.81
N HIS A 21 3.32 11.26 2.35
CA HIS A 21 3.79 11.30 0.96
C HIS A 21 2.66 10.99 -0.05
N LEU A 22 1.84 9.99 0.24
CA LEU A 22 0.68 9.64 -0.59
C LEU A 22 -0.36 10.76 -0.59
N ALA A 23 -0.68 11.32 0.59
CA ALA A 23 -1.59 12.45 0.75
C ALA A 23 -1.14 13.66 -0.07
N ALA A 24 0.14 14.03 0.02
CA ALA A 24 0.71 15.13 -0.76
C ALA A 24 0.62 14.89 -2.27
N ARG A 25 0.95 13.68 -2.74
CA ARG A 25 0.86 13.33 -4.18
C ARG A 25 -0.55 13.30 -4.73
N LEU A 26 -1.51 12.82 -3.93
CA LEU A 26 -2.91 12.71 -4.35
C LEU A 26 -3.73 13.95 -4.09
N LYS A 27 -3.17 14.94 -3.37
CA LYS A 27 -3.91 16.04 -2.73
C LYS A 27 -5.09 15.50 -1.88
N ALA A 28 -4.85 14.39 -1.20
CA ALA A 28 -5.82 13.72 -0.34
C ALA A 28 -5.55 14.03 1.14
N ARG A 29 -6.57 13.95 1.99
CA ARG A 29 -6.43 14.13 3.43
C ARG A 29 -6.41 12.78 4.13
N ILE A 30 -5.53 12.62 5.13
CA ILE A 30 -5.50 11.44 5.99
C ILE A 30 -6.63 11.59 7.03
N PRO A 31 -7.57 10.64 7.14
CA PRO A 31 -8.61 10.65 8.16
C PRO A 31 -8.01 10.62 9.58
N GLN A 32 -8.62 11.33 10.53
CA GLN A 32 -8.16 11.35 11.93
C GLN A 32 -8.14 9.94 12.54
N GLU A 33 -9.13 9.11 12.19
CA GLU A 33 -9.24 7.71 12.62
C GLU A 33 -8.04 6.88 12.12
N ALA A 34 -7.66 7.07 10.85
CA ALA A 34 -6.48 6.44 10.28
C ALA A 34 -5.18 6.94 10.92
N ALA A 35 -5.11 8.20 11.37
CA ALA A 35 -3.93 8.73 12.03
C ALA A 35 -3.68 8.11 13.42
N ASN A 36 -4.72 7.58 14.07
CA ASN A 36 -4.65 7.01 15.41
C ASN A 36 -4.63 5.47 15.44
N ASP A 37 -5.00 4.81 14.34
CA ASP A 37 -5.01 3.34 14.25
C ASP A 37 -4.07 2.84 13.13
N ARG A 38 -3.11 1.99 13.50
CA ARG A 38 -2.18 1.32 12.60
C ARG A 38 -2.86 0.54 11.47
N ARG A 39 -3.98 -0.14 11.74
CA ARG A 39 -4.73 -0.91 10.74
C ARG A 39 -5.45 0.02 9.77
N ALA A 40 -6.21 0.99 10.30
CA ALA A 40 -6.88 1.99 9.48
C ALA A 40 -5.89 2.78 8.60
N LEU A 41 -4.71 3.16 9.13
CA LEU A 41 -3.67 3.80 8.31
C LEU A 41 -3.16 2.89 7.21
N SER A 42 -2.93 1.61 7.50
CA SER A 42 -2.45 0.65 6.51
C SER A 42 -3.46 0.46 5.38
N GLU A 43 -4.75 0.34 5.70
CA GLU A 43 -5.80 0.21 4.68
C GLU A 43 -5.93 1.48 3.85
N TRP A 44 -5.84 2.66 4.48
CA TRP A 44 -5.84 3.93 3.77
C TRP A 44 -4.64 4.02 2.81
N ILE A 45 -3.44 3.68 3.29
CA ILE A 45 -2.22 3.61 2.49
C ILE A 45 -2.41 2.67 1.30
N ASP A 46 -2.90 1.45 1.52
CA ASP A 46 -3.03 0.44 0.45
C ASP A 46 -4.02 0.89 -0.63
N ARG A 47 -5.15 1.50 -0.25
CA ARG A 47 -6.12 2.08 -1.19
C ARG A 47 -5.51 3.20 -2.04
N HIS A 48 -4.79 4.12 -1.40
CA HIS A 48 -4.23 5.31 -2.05
C HIS A 48 -2.94 5.00 -2.84
N LYS A 49 -2.17 4.00 -2.42
CA LYS A 49 -0.98 3.53 -3.14
C LYS A 49 -1.33 3.02 -4.53
N ALA A 50 -2.42 2.25 -4.66
CA ALA A 50 -2.90 1.80 -5.96
C ALA A 50 -3.33 2.98 -6.85
N GLN A 51 -3.91 4.02 -6.26
CA GLN A 51 -4.32 5.23 -6.98
C GLN A 51 -3.12 6.05 -7.47
N VAL A 52 -2.05 6.20 -6.67
CA VAL A 52 -0.81 6.85 -7.11
C VAL A 52 -0.15 6.05 -8.23
N ALA A 53 -0.07 4.73 -8.09
CA ALA A 53 0.53 3.87 -9.11
C ALA A 53 -0.21 3.99 -10.45
N ARG A 54 -1.54 4.09 -10.45
CA ARG A 54 -2.35 4.35 -11.66
C ARG A 54 -2.14 5.75 -12.25
N ARG A 55 -1.87 6.76 -11.40
CA ARG A 55 -1.67 8.15 -11.81
C ARG A 55 -0.26 8.43 -12.34
N THR A 56 0.68 7.53 -12.16
CA THR A 56 2.03 7.64 -12.73
C THR A 56 2.36 6.41 -13.59
N PRO A 57 1.77 6.31 -14.79
CA PRO A 57 2.13 5.27 -15.75
C PRO A 57 3.61 5.42 -16.16
N GLY A 58 4.35 4.32 -16.25
CA GLY A 58 5.73 4.31 -16.73
C GLY A 58 6.83 4.33 -15.66
N ILE A 59 6.47 4.43 -14.37
CA ILE A 59 7.42 4.08 -13.31
C ILE A 59 7.33 2.57 -13.08
N GLY A 60 8.43 1.87 -13.40
CA GLY A 60 8.59 0.44 -13.19
C GLY A 60 8.31 0.03 -11.73
N ALA A 61 8.06 -1.26 -11.52
CA ALA A 61 7.79 -1.79 -10.19
C ALA A 61 8.91 -1.42 -9.21
N THR A 62 8.53 -0.87 -8.06
CA THR A 62 9.52 -0.52 -7.03
C THR A 62 10.16 -1.80 -6.47
N SER A 63 11.45 -1.76 -6.08
CA SER A 63 12.17 -2.92 -5.54
C SER A 63 11.44 -3.59 -4.37
N LYS A 64 10.72 -2.80 -3.56
CA LYS A 64 9.89 -3.31 -2.46
C LYS A 64 8.66 -4.08 -2.95
N GLN A 65 8.04 -3.65 -4.05
CA GLN A 65 6.95 -4.39 -4.67
C GLN A 65 7.46 -5.70 -5.28
N VAL A 66 8.60 -5.66 -5.98
CA VAL A 66 9.24 -6.86 -6.53
C VAL A 66 9.52 -7.88 -5.43
N ALA A 67 10.20 -7.48 -4.34
CA ALA A 67 10.52 -8.38 -3.23
C ALA A 67 9.26 -8.98 -2.57
N TYR A 68 8.19 -8.18 -2.44
CA TYR A 68 6.93 -8.67 -1.86
C TYR A 68 6.20 -9.62 -2.83
N ALA A 69 6.20 -9.31 -4.12
CA ALA A 69 5.63 -10.15 -5.16
C ALA A 69 6.38 -11.49 -5.26
N GLU A 70 7.72 -11.46 -5.24
CA GLU A 70 8.57 -12.67 -5.20
C GLU A 70 8.28 -13.55 -3.99
N ARG A 71 8.08 -12.95 -2.81
CA ARG A 71 7.72 -13.70 -1.60
C ARG A 71 6.39 -14.43 -1.77
N ILE A 72 5.38 -13.75 -2.32
CA ILE A 72 4.08 -14.34 -2.63
C ILE A 72 4.21 -15.43 -3.71
N ALA A 73 4.96 -15.16 -4.77
CA ALA A 73 5.25 -16.06 -5.87
C ALA A 73 5.87 -17.37 -5.38
N ARG A 74 6.89 -17.29 -4.51
CA ARG A 74 7.50 -18.46 -3.87
C ARG A 74 6.50 -19.22 -2.99
N ALA A 75 5.74 -18.50 -2.15
CA ALA A 75 4.75 -19.12 -1.26
C ALA A 75 3.63 -19.83 -2.03
N LYS A 76 3.16 -19.26 -3.14
CA LYS A 76 2.06 -19.79 -3.97
C LYS A 76 2.55 -20.64 -5.15
N ARG A 77 3.86 -20.86 -5.29
CA ARG A 77 4.51 -21.53 -6.43
C ARG A 77 4.02 -21.00 -7.79
N ARG A 78 3.95 -19.68 -7.93
CA ARG A 78 3.55 -18.96 -9.15
C ARG A 78 4.62 -17.97 -9.56
N ALA A 79 4.78 -17.72 -10.86
CA ALA A 79 5.65 -16.67 -11.36
C ALA A 79 4.94 -15.31 -11.37
N VAL A 80 5.71 -14.23 -11.17
CA VAL A 80 5.23 -12.86 -11.39
C VAL A 80 5.34 -12.56 -12.89
N PRO A 81 4.28 -12.11 -13.56
CA PRO A 81 4.33 -11.75 -14.98
C PRO A 81 5.32 -10.60 -15.25
N GLU A 82 6.04 -10.64 -16.37
CA GLU A 82 7.04 -9.60 -16.73
C GLU A 82 6.42 -8.20 -16.84
N GLU A 83 5.16 -8.10 -17.28
CA GLU A 83 4.47 -6.82 -17.41
C GLU A 83 4.29 -6.13 -16.05
N CYS A 84 4.20 -6.93 -14.97
CA CYS A 84 4.15 -6.38 -13.62
C CYS A 84 5.44 -5.64 -13.28
N PHE A 85 6.60 -6.07 -13.76
CA PHE A 85 7.87 -5.39 -13.47
C PHE A 85 7.99 -4.04 -14.17
N ARG A 86 7.30 -3.87 -15.30
CA ARG A 86 7.31 -2.63 -16.09
C ARG A 86 6.37 -1.55 -15.55
N ASP A 87 5.39 -1.93 -14.73
CA ASP A 87 4.39 -1.00 -14.20
C ASP A 87 4.11 -1.26 -12.72
N ALA A 88 4.40 -0.25 -11.88
CA ALA A 88 4.15 -0.34 -10.45
C ALA A 88 2.68 -0.58 -10.08
N GLY A 89 1.73 -0.15 -10.93
CA GLY A 89 0.30 -0.40 -10.78
C GLY A 89 -0.08 -1.84 -11.08
N LEU A 90 0.45 -2.42 -12.15
CA LEU A 90 0.29 -3.85 -12.47
C LEU A 90 0.88 -4.72 -11.36
N MET A 91 2.09 -4.40 -10.89
CA MET A 91 2.70 -5.11 -9.76
C MET A 91 1.84 -5.03 -8.50
N ALA A 92 1.34 -3.84 -8.15
CA ALA A 92 0.46 -3.67 -6.99
C ALA A 92 -0.81 -4.51 -7.11
N ARG A 93 -1.44 -4.52 -8.29
CA ARG A 93 -2.66 -5.29 -8.55
C ARG A 93 -2.40 -6.79 -8.47
N TRP A 94 -1.29 -7.27 -9.02
CA TRP A 94 -0.88 -8.67 -8.92
C TRP A 94 -0.63 -9.07 -7.46
N ILE A 95 0.08 -8.24 -6.70
CA ILE A 95 0.30 -8.43 -5.26
C ILE A 95 -1.03 -8.53 -4.52
N SER A 96 -1.96 -7.60 -4.73
CA SER A 96 -3.26 -7.60 -4.06
C SER A 96 -4.11 -8.81 -4.42
N ALA A 97 -4.08 -9.26 -5.68
CA ALA A 97 -4.79 -10.45 -6.12
C ALA A 97 -4.18 -11.75 -5.56
N ASN A 98 -2.87 -11.75 -5.26
CA ASN A 98 -2.14 -12.91 -4.77
C ASN A 98 -1.74 -12.80 -3.30
N ARG A 99 -2.25 -11.83 -2.54
CA ARG A 99 -1.96 -11.67 -1.11
C ARG A 99 -2.36 -12.89 -0.27
#